data_AF-A0A420MAE3-F1
#
_entry.id   AF-A0A420MAE3-F1
#
_cell.length_a   1.000
_cell.length_b   1.000
_cell.length_c   1.000
_cell.angle_alpha   90.00
_cell.angle_beta   90.00
_cell.angle_gamma   90.00
#
_symmetry.space_group_name_H-M   'P 1'
#
loop_
_entity.id
_entity.type
_entity.pdbx_description
1 polymer ?
#
loop_
_entity_poly.entity_id
_entity_poly.type
_entity_poly.pdbx_seq_one_letter_code
_entity_poly.pdbx_strand_id
1 'polypeptide(L)'
;SARQLEDTAIETRRNTRQTTRNVPAEEQIDRPTETRKSSGSGNSSDGRAMLQKALDLLAESRRETKRLQEALREQMEMTKELKEAVAKQEETVRGMGKQMVEIKDQMTQELQRVREQLETIVTNAMDGPQRSYADVTRLTPFLPHNDSRTLAAPPNPTDVLYCTIDV
;
A
#
# COMPACT_ATOMS: atom_id res chain seq x y z
N SER A 1 21.78 -12.52 -19.42
CA SER A 1 21.03 -11.38 -19.98
C SER A 1 20.80 -10.33 -18.92
N ALA A 2 21.71 -9.36 -18.80
CA ALA A 2 21.68 -8.28 -17.81
C ALA A 2 22.20 -6.98 -18.44
N ARG A 3 21.67 -6.64 -19.62
CA ARG A 3 22.02 -5.43 -20.39
C ARG A 3 20.80 -4.80 -21.08
N GLN A 4 19.60 -4.98 -20.52
CA GLN A 4 18.34 -4.51 -21.13
C GLN A 4 17.48 -3.61 -20.22
N LEU A 5 18.00 -3.16 -19.08
CA LEU A 5 17.23 -2.35 -18.13
C LEU A 5 17.83 -0.98 -17.81
N GLU A 6 18.87 -0.56 -18.54
CA GLU A 6 19.50 0.77 -18.39
C GLU A 6 19.16 1.73 -19.53
N ASP A 7 18.44 1.27 -20.56
CA ASP A 7 18.05 2.10 -21.72
C ASP A 7 16.68 2.80 -21.56
N THR A 8 15.99 2.64 -20.43
CA THR A 8 14.65 3.22 -20.19
C THR A 8 14.65 4.43 -19.25
N ALA A 9 15.78 5.12 -19.07
CA ALA A 9 15.88 6.31 -18.21
C ALA A 9 16.46 7.57 -18.88
N ILE A 10 16.81 7.54 -20.18
CA ILE A 10 17.52 8.68 -20.84
C ILE A 10 16.78 9.24 -22.08
N GLU A 11 15.49 8.97 -22.25
CA GLU A 11 14.73 9.49 -23.43
C GLU A 11 13.59 10.47 -23.09
N THR A 12 13.61 11.12 -21.93
CA THR A 12 12.58 12.15 -21.58
C THR A 12 13.12 13.58 -21.57
N ARG A 13 14.31 13.85 -22.14
CA ARG A 13 14.96 15.17 -21.99
C ARG A 13 15.47 15.84 -23.28
N ARG A 14 14.90 15.55 -24.46
CA ARG A 14 15.45 16.15 -25.69
C ARG A 14 14.52 16.51 -26.85
N ASN A 15 13.23 16.77 -26.60
CA ASN A 15 12.33 17.18 -27.70
C ASN A 15 11.48 18.44 -27.44
N THR A 16 12.14 19.57 -27.15
CA THR A 16 11.48 20.90 -27.18
C THR A 16 12.38 21.99 -27.78
N ARG A 17 13.42 21.61 -28.53
CA ARG A 17 14.28 22.54 -29.26
C ARG A 17 14.53 21.99 -30.65
N GLN A 18 13.53 22.09 -31.53
CA GLN A 18 13.68 22.11 -32.99
C GLN A 18 12.29 22.12 -33.65
N THR A 19 11.67 23.29 -33.73
CA THR A 19 10.67 23.62 -34.75
C THR A 19 10.47 25.13 -34.67
N THR A 20 11.16 25.85 -35.55
CA THR A 20 10.70 27.02 -36.32
C THR A 20 11.94 27.62 -36.99
N ARG A 21 12.45 26.92 -38.01
CA ARG A 21 13.35 27.51 -39.01
C ARG A 21 12.78 27.14 -40.38
N ASN A 22 11.76 27.87 -40.80
CA ASN A 22 11.34 27.89 -42.19
C ASN A 22 11.61 29.30 -42.73
N VAL A 23 12.69 29.37 -43.50
CA VAL A 23 13.01 30.45 -44.43
C VAL A 23 12.21 30.16 -45.71
N PRO A 24 11.40 31.11 -46.22
CA PRO A 24 11.09 31.13 -47.64
C PRO A 24 12.11 32.03 -48.32
N ALA A 25 12.89 31.43 -49.24
CA ALA A 25 13.59 32.16 -50.27
C ALA A 25 12.56 32.60 -51.31
N GLU A 26 12.27 33.89 -51.39
CA GLU A 26 11.80 34.49 -52.63
C GLU A 26 12.67 35.70 -52.95
N GLU A 27 13.46 35.50 -53.99
CA GLU A 27 14.19 36.46 -54.76
C GLU A 27 13.19 37.37 -55.48
N GLN A 28 13.08 38.63 -55.04
CA GLN A 28 12.61 39.72 -55.90
C GLN A 28 13.51 40.94 -55.72
N ILE A 29 14.03 41.35 -56.87
CA ILE A 29 14.98 42.42 -57.10
C ILE A 29 14.20 43.75 -57.12
N ASP A 30 14.77 44.78 -56.50
CA ASP A 30 14.96 46.13 -57.05
C ASP A 30 14.60 47.30 -56.11
N ARG A 31 15.61 48.18 -55.96
CA ARG A 31 15.55 49.63 -55.69
C ARG A 31 15.39 50.16 -54.24
N PRO A 32 16.49 50.64 -53.62
CA PRO A 32 16.40 51.58 -52.50
C PRO A 32 16.29 53.02 -53.03
N THR A 33 15.15 53.68 -52.78
CA THR A 33 15.06 55.14 -52.96
C THR A 33 15.51 55.81 -51.67
N GLU A 34 16.74 56.33 -51.67
CA GLU A 34 17.23 57.29 -50.69
C GLU A 34 16.28 58.49 -50.65
N THR A 35 15.60 58.68 -49.51
CA THR A 35 14.97 59.97 -49.23
C THR A 35 15.20 60.36 -47.78
N ARG A 36 16.24 61.19 -47.64
CA ARG A 36 16.32 62.39 -46.77
C ARG A 36 16.27 62.19 -45.25
N LYS A 37 17.38 62.67 -44.66
CA LYS A 37 17.54 63.16 -43.29
C LYS A 37 16.28 63.87 -42.77
N SER A 38 15.77 63.38 -41.64
CA SER A 38 15.06 64.22 -40.66
C SER A 38 15.66 63.95 -39.29
N SER A 39 16.53 64.87 -38.88
CA SER A 39 16.90 65.10 -37.49
C SER A 39 15.64 65.33 -36.67
N GLY A 40 15.23 64.32 -35.91
CA GLY A 40 14.10 64.38 -34.99
C GLY A 40 14.54 63.85 -33.63
N SER A 41 14.77 64.77 -32.70
CA SER A 41 14.92 64.50 -31.28
C SER A 41 13.77 63.62 -30.77
N GLY A 42 14.03 62.33 -30.50
CA GLY A 42 12.96 61.37 -30.18
C GLY A 42 13.37 60.10 -29.42
N ASN A 43 14.62 59.98 -28.94
CA ASN A 43 15.12 58.73 -28.34
C ASN A 43 15.11 58.68 -26.80
N SER A 44 14.70 59.77 -26.11
CA SER A 44 14.77 59.83 -24.64
C SER A 44 13.65 59.06 -23.93
N SER A 45 12.46 58.98 -24.53
CA SER A 45 11.30 58.31 -23.93
C SER A 45 11.39 56.78 -23.96
N ASP A 46 11.98 56.22 -25.02
CA ASP A 46 12.07 54.78 -25.23
C ASP A 46 13.02 54.12 -24.21
N GLY A 47 14.18 54.73 -23.96
CA GLY A 47 15.09 54.27 -22.91
C GLY A 47 14.48 54.31 -21.50
N ARG A 48 13.63 55.31 -21.22
CA ARG A 48 12.90 55.40 -19.94
C ARG A 48 11.83 54.30 -19.82
N ALA A 49 11.13 54.00 -20.90
CA ALA A 49 10.15 52.90 -20.93
C ALA A 49 10.83 51.53 -20.74
N MET A 50 11.98 51.31 -21.37
CA MET A 50 12.78 50.10 -21.19
C MET A 50 13.27 49.96 -19.75
N LEU A 51 13.74 51.05 -19.12
CA LEU A 51 14.16 51.04 -17.72
C LEU A 51 12.99 50.70 -16.77
N GLN A 52 11.82 51.29 -16.99
CA GLN A 52 10.63 50.98 -16.19
C GLN A 52 10.27 49.50 -16.31
N LYS A 53 10.25 48.95 -17.52
CA LYS A 53 10.00 47.53 -17.76
C LYS A 53 11.03 46.63 -17.05
N ALA A 54 12.30 47.02 -17.05
CA ALA A 54 13.34 46.29 -16.33
C ALA A 54 13.11 46.30 -14.81
N LEU A 55 12.69 47.44 -14.26
CA LEU A 55 12.35 47.55 -12.83
C LEU A 55 11.12 46.69 -12.46
N ASP A 56 10.10 46.67 -13.32
CA ASP A 56 8.90 45.85 -13.10
C ASP A 56 9.25 44.35 -13.12
N LEU A 57 10.06 43.92 -14.10
CA LEU A 57 10.56 42.54 -14.17
C LEU A 57 11.45 42.17 -12.97
N LEU A 58 12.25 43.10 -12.47
CA LEU A 58 13.03 42.88 -11.24
C LEU A 58 12.13 42.73 -10.01
N ALA A 59 11.07 43.54 -9.90
CA ALA A 59 10.09 43.41 -8.83
C ALA A 59 9.33 42.07 -8.92
N GLU A 60 8.97 41.64 -10.13
CA GLU A 60 8.37 40.34 -10.42
C GLU A 60 9.29 39.19 -9.99
N SER A 61 10.56 39.23 -10.44
CA SER A 61 11.57 38.23 -10.11
C SER A 61 11.80 38.09 -8.60
N ARG A 62 11.79 39.21 -7.85
CA ARG A 62 11.89 39.19 -6.39
C ARG A 62 10.68 38.54 -5.74
N ARG A 63 9.46 38.86 -6.21
CA ARG A 63 8.23 38.23 -5.71
C ARG A 63 8.23 36.73 -5.99
N GLU A 64 8.64 36.31 -7.18
CA GLU A 64 8.70 34.91 -7.55
C GLU A 64 9.74 34.14 -6.74
N THR A 65 10.92 34.71 -6.54
CA THR A 65 11.95 34.13 -5.66
C THR A 65 11.41 33.91 -4.24
N LYS A 66 10.64 34.87 -3.71
CA LYS A 66 10.03 34.74 -2.38
C LYS A 66 9.03 33.58 -2.33
N ARG A 67 8.16 33.45 -3.34
CA ARG A 67 7.20 32.32 -3.43
C ARG A 67 7.91 30.98 -3.51
N LEU A 68 8.99 30.89 -4.31
CA LEU A 68 9.79 29.68 -4.42
C LEU A 68 10.47 29.31 -3.11
N GLN A 69 10.95 30.29 -2.34
CA GLN A 69 11.52 30.06 -1.01
C GLN A 69 10.46 29.54 -0.03
N GLU A 70 9.25 30.09 -0.05
CA GLU A 70 8.13 29.62 0.78
C GLU A 70 7.74 28.18 0.42
N ALA A 71 7.56 27.88 -0.88
CA ALA A 71 7.25 26.53 -1.35
C ALA A 71 8.36 25.51 -1.00
N LEU A 72 9.63 25.92 -1.09
CA LEU A 72 10.75 25.06 -0.69
C LEU A 72 10.72 24.76 0.81
N ARG A 73 10.43 25.77 1.64
CA ARG A 73 10.30 25.59 3.10
C ARG A 73 9.16 24.65 3.44
N GLU A 74 8.00 24.80 2.80
CA GLU A 74 6.86 23.90 2.97
C GLU A 74 7.20 22.46 2.54
N GLN A 75 7.89 22.30 1.41
CA GLN A 75 8.38 20.99 0.96
C GLN A 75 9.33 20.33 1.96
N MET A 76 10.21 21.11 2.61
CA MET A 76 11.12 20.59 3.63
C MET A 76 10.36 20.12 4.88
N GLU A 77 9.36 20.86 5.34
CA GLU A 77 8.51 20.46 6.48
C GLU A 77 7.69 19.21 6.15
N MET A 78 7.02 19.17 4.99
CA MET A 78 6.28 17.99 4.56
C MET A 78 7.18 16.76 4.43
N THR A 79 8.40 16.93 3.90
CA THR A 79 9.37 15.84 3.79
C THR A 79 9.80 15.33 5.17
N LYS A 80 9.92 16.22 6.16
CA LYS A 80 10.24 15.85 7.54
C LYS A 80 9.08 15.08 8.17
N GLU A 81 7.86 15.57 8.07
CA GLU A 81 6.66 14.88 8.57
C GLU A 81 6.49 13.50 7.92
N LEU A 82 6.71 13.40 6.61
CA LEU A 82 6.67 12.13 5.90
C LEU A 82 7.71 11.14 6.44
N LYS A 83 8.94 11.59 6.70
CA LYS A 83 9.98 10.73 7.30
C LYS A 83 9.58 10.24 8.69
N GLU A 84 9.00 11.10 9.51
CA GLU A 84 8.52 10.73 10.84
C GLU A 84 7.36 9.73 10.77
N ALA A 85 6.41 9.94 9.85
CA ALA A 85 5.30 9.02 9.62
C ALA A 85 5.78 7.63 9.14
N VAL A 86 6.74 7.60 8.21
CA VAL A 86 7.35 6.36 7.72
C VAL A 86 8.09 5.64 8.85
N ALA A 87 8.89 6.34 9.65
CA ALA A 87 9.59 5.74 10.78
C ALA A 87 8.61 5.09 11.79
N LYS A 88 7.51 5.77 12.10
CA LYS A 88 6.45 5.23 12.97
C LYS A 88 5.76 4.01 12.36
N GLN A 89 5.53 4.03 11.04
CA GLN A 89 4.95 2.91 10.32
C GLN A 89 5.88 1.70 10.32
N GLU A 90 7.19 1.91 10.11
CA GLU A 90 8.20 0.86 10.19
C GLU A 90 8.27 0.21 11.57
N GLU A 91 8.21 1.00 12.64
CA GLU A 91 8.15 0.49 14.01
C GLU A 91 6.91 -0.37 14.23
N THR A 92 5.74 0.09 13.76
CA THR A 92 4.48 -0.65 13.87
C THR A 92 4.56 -1.98 13.13
N VAL A 93 5.03 -1.99 11.88
CA VAL A 93 5.19 -3.21 11.07
C VAL A 93 6.18 -4.17 11.73
N ARG A 94 7.29 -3.66 12.26
CA ARG A 94 8.28 -4.47 12.99
C ARG A 94 7.69 -5.08 14.26
N GLY A 95 6.91 -4.31 15.01
CA GLY A 95 6.20 -4.78 16.20
C GLY A 95 5.20 -5.89 15.86
N MET A 96 4.39 -5.70 14.83
CA MET A 96 3.46 -6.72 14.33
C MET A 96 4.20 -7.98 13.86
N GLY A 97 5.32 -7.82 13.15
CA GLY A 97 6.15 -8.94 12.71
C GLY A 97 6.69 -9.77 13.88
N LYS A 98 7.11 -9.10 14.96
CA LYS A 98 7.55 -9.79 16.19
C LYS A 98 6.41 -10.58 16.83
N GLN A 99 5.24 -9.96 17.00
CA GLN A 99 4.06 -10.63 17.56
C GLN A 99 3.63 -11.84 16.72
N MET A 100 3.68 -11.73 15.39
CA MET A 100 3.36 -12.83 14.50
C MET A 100 4.29 -14.03 14.70
N VAL A 101 5.59 -13.79 14.86
CA VAL A 101 6.57 -14.84 15.15
C VAL A 101 6.28 -15.48 16.51
N GLU A 102 6.04 -14.68 17.55
CA GLU A 102 5.71 -15.17 18.90
C GLU A 102 4.44 -16.05 18.88
N ILE A 103 3.38 -15.62 18.19
CA ILE A 103 2.13 -16.38 18.05
C ILE A 103 2.36 -17.69 17.29
N LYS A 104 3.15 -17.65 16.20
CA LYS A 104 3.47 -18.85 15.42
C LYS A 104 4.23 -19.87 16.26
N ASP A 105 5.19 -19.41 17.05
CA ASP A 105 6.02 -20.27 17.90
C ASP A 105 5.17 -20.89 19.03
N GLN A 106 4.28 -20.10 19.66
CA GLN A 106 3.31 -20.59 20.64
C GLN A 106 2.40 -21.67 20.03
N MET A 107 1.82 -21.39 18.85
CA MET A 107 0.95 -22.34 18.16
C MET A 107 1.68 -23.65 17.80
N THR A 108 2.96 -23.55 17.41
CA THR A 108 3.79 -24.71 17.09
C THR A 108 4.01 -25.58 18.34
N GLN A 109 4.29 -24.96 19.49
CA GLN A 109 4.46 -25.67 20.76
C GLN A 109 3.17 -26.35 21.21
N GLU A 110 2.02 -25.68 21.09
CA GLU A 110 0.72 -26.26 21.43
C GLU A 110 0.36 -27.45 20.52
N LEU A 111 0.59 -27.34 19.21
CA LEU A 111 0.40 -28.46 18.28
C LEU A 111 1.30 -29.65 18.62
N GLN A 112 2.55 -29.39 18.98
CA GLN A 112 3.47 -30.45 19.40
C GLN A 112 3.00 -31.11 20.70
N ARG A 113 2.55 -30.32 21.68
CA ARG A 113 2.00 -30.84 22.94
C ARG A 113 0.79 -31.74 22.71
N VAL A 114 -0.15 -31.30 21.87
CA VAL A 114 -1.34 -32.10 21.51
C VAL A 114 -0.93 -33.41 20.82
N ARG A 115 0.06 -33.36 19.93
CA ARG A 115 0.59 -34.57 19.27
C ARG A 115 1.18 -35.55 20.29
N GLU A 116 2.00 -35.07 21.22
CA GLU A 116 2.61 -35.90 22.28
C GLU A 116 1.56 -36.50 23.23
N GLN A 117 0.53 -35.73 23.57
CA GLN A 117 -0.61 -36.23 24.36
C GLN A 117 -1.37 -37.35 23.63
N LEU A 118 -1.63 -37.18 22.33
CA LEU A 118 -2.28 -38.22 21.52
C LEU A 118 -1.42 -39.49 21.44
N GLU A 119 -0.12 -39.35 21.25
CA GLU A 119 0.81 -40.49 21.22
C GLU A 119 0.79 -41.26 22.56
N THR A 120 0.76 -40.53 23.68
CA THR A 120 0.64 -41.13 25.02
C THR A 120 -0.68 -41.87 25.23
N ILE A 121 -1.80 -41.35 24.73
CA ILE A 121 -3.10 -42.03 24.82
C ILE A 121 -3.09 -43.33 24.01
N VAL A 122 -2.51 -43.29 22.80
CA VAL A 122 -2.41 -44.47 21.93
C VAL A 122 -1.54 -45.55 22.56
N THR A 123 -0.36 -45.20 23.10
CA THR A 123 0.52 -46.18 23.76
C THR A 123 -0.15 -46.80 24.98
N ASN A 124 -0.77 -46.00 25.85
CA ASN A 124 -1.51 -46.49 27.01
C ASN A 124 -2.70 -47.39 26.63
N ALA A 125 -3.38 -47.11 25.50
CA ALA A 125 -4.47 -47.94 25.00
C ALA A 125 -3.99 -49.29 24.43
N MET A 126 -2.78 -49.32 23.84
CA MET A 126 -2.16 -50.54 23.31
C MET A 126 -1.51 -51.43 24.38
N ASP A 127 -1.01 -50.84 25.47
CA ASP A 127 -0.39 -51.57 26.60
C ASP A 127 -1.41 -52.18 27.58
N GLY A 128 -2.69 -51.82 27.48
CA GLY A 128 -3.76 -52.44 28.27
C GLY A 128 -4.10 -53.86 27.78
N PRO A 129 -4.56 -54.78 28.66
CA PRO A 129 -5.06 -56.08 28.21
C PRO A 129 -6.12 -55.88 27.14
N GLN A 130 -5.98 -56.49 25.95
CA GLN A 130 -7.01 -56.42 24.91
C GLN A 130 -8.35 -56.84 25.53
N ARG A 131 -9.26 -55.87 25.74
CA ARG A 131 -10.61 -56.17 26.20
C ARG A 131 -11.30 -56.99 25.12
N SER A 132 -11.47 -58.27 25.39
CA SER A 132 -12.21 -59.17 24.50
C SER A 132 -13.68 -58.74 24.48
N TYR A 133 -14.33 -58.83 23.32
CA TYR A 133 -15.73 -58.47 23.15
C TYR A 133 -16.66 -59.21 24.14
N ALA A 134 -16.24 -60.40 24.62
CA ALA A 134 -16.94 -61.18 25.63
C ALA A 134 -16.97 -60.53 27.03
N ASP A 135 -16.00 -59.67 27.37
CA ASP A 135 -15.91 -59.02 28.69
C ASP A 135 -16.87 -57.83 28.82
N VAL A 136 -17.23 -57.19 27.70
CA VAL A 136 -18.19 -56.07 27.67
C VAL A 136 -19.62 -56.55 27.93
N THR A 137 -19.98 -57.72 27.41
CA THR A 137 -21.30 -58.34 27.66
C THR A 137 -21.49 -58.87 29.09
N ARG A 138 -20.42 -59.02 29.87
CA ARG A 138 -20.50 -59.44 31.28
C ARG A 138 -20.73 -58.28 32.25
N LEU A 139 -20.56 -57.03 31.78
CA LEU A 139 -20.74 -55.82 32.59
C LEU A 139 -22.15 -55.23 32.50
N THR A 140 -23.11 -55.88 31.81
CA THR A 140 -24.52 -55.52 31.94
C THR A 140 -25.01 -56.05 33.29
N PRO A 141 -25.25 -55.20 34.31
CA PRO A 141 -25.97 -55.66 35.48
C PRO A 141 -27.36 -56.02 34.96
N PHE A 142 -27.76 -57.28 35.14
CA PHE A 142 -29.13 -57.71 34.92
C PHE A 142 -30.06 -56.64 35.50
N LEU A 143 -30.87 -56.04 34.62
CA LEU A 143 -31.94 -55.12 35.05
C LEU A 143 -32.73 -55.83 36.15
N PRO A 144 -32.97 -55.21 37.32
CA PRO A 144 -34.05 -55.68 38.16
C PRO A 144 -35.33 -55.48 37.35
N HIS A 145 -36.02 -56.59 37.09
CA HIS A 145 -37.35 -56.62 36.52
C HIS A 145 -38.26 -55.77 37.43
N ASN A 146 -38.52 -54.54 37.01
CA ASN A 146 -39.38 -53.60 37.72
C ASN A 146 -40.81 -53.85 37.24
N ASP A 147 -41.49 -54.80 37.90
CA ASP A 147 -42.93 -54.91 37.82
C ASP A 147 -43.56 -53.77 38.62
N SER A 148 -43.73 -52.62 37.96
CA SER A 148 -44.56 -51.54 38.46
C SER A 148 -45.17 -50.78 37.30
N ARG A 149 -46.34 -51.27 36.89
CA ARG A 149 -47.31 -50.54 36.07
C ARG A 149 -47.70 -49.26 36.81
N THR A 150 -47.19 -48.11 36.35
CA THR A 150 -47.81 -46.81 36.62
C THR A 150 -47.70 -45.93 35.37
N LEU A 151 -48.85 -45.62 34.78
CA LEU A 151 -49.05 -44.68 33.68
C LEU A 151 -48.47 -43.30 34.03
N ALA A 152 -47.59 -42.76 33.19
CA ALA A 152 -47.35 -41.32 33.08
C ALA A 152 -46.94 -40.96 31.64
N ALA A 153 -47.44 -39.82 31.17
CA ALA A 153 -47.61 -39.36 29.80
C ALA A 153 -46.35 -39.30 28.90
N PRO A 154 -46.50 -39.31 27.55
CA PRO A 154 -45.38 -39.19 26.63
C PRO A 154 -44.71 -37.80 26.73
N PRO A 155 -43.37 -37.71 26.68
CA PRO A 155 -42.67 -36.43 26.58
C PRO A 155 -42.90 -35.76 25.21
N ASN A 156 -43.03 -34.43 25.27
CA ASN A 156 -43.38 -33.47 24.21
C ASN A 156 -42.39 -33.47 23.01
N PRO A 157 -42.85 -33.37 21.74
CA PRO A 157 -42.02 -33.48 20.53
C PRO A 157 -41.09 -32.30 20.18
N THR A 158 -40.76 -31.38 21.09
CA THR A 158 -40.14 -30.09 20.72
C THR A 158 -38.61 -30.03 20.73
N ASP A 159 -37.89 -31.12 20.45
CA ASP A 159 -36.43 -31.02 20.28
C ASP A 159 -35.97 -31.62 18.95
N VAL A 160 -36.41 -30.97 17.87
CA VAL A 160 -35.93 -31.20 16.50
C VAL A 160 -34.79 -30.22 16.24
N LEU A 161 -33.55 -30.70 16.39
CA LEU A 161 -32.37 -29.95 15.98
C LEU A 161 -32.21 -30.05 14.45
N TYR A 162 -32.54 -28.96 13.73
CA TYR A 162 -32.22 -28.80 12.31
C TYR A 162 -30.76 -28.36 12.16
N CYS A 163 -29.93 -29.17 11.49
CA CYS A 163 -28.66 -28.73 10.92
C CYS A 163 -28.87 -28.41 9.44
N THR A 164 -28.94 -27.12 9.09
CA THR A 164 -28.81 -26.68 7.69
C THR A 164 -27.34 -26.44 7.40
N ILE A 165 -26.77 -27.24 6.50
CA ILE A 165 -25.48 -26.98 5.86
C ILE A 165 -25.82 -26.33 4.52
N ASP A 166 -25.48 -25.06 4.33
CA ASP A 166 -25.47 -24.42 3.01
C ASP A 166 -24.09 -24.65 2.38
N VAL A 167 -24.07 -25.08 1.12
CA VAL A 167 -22.88 -25.38 0.30
C VAL A 167 -22.67 -24.26 -0.71
#